data_AF-A0A662S3C1-F1
#
_entry.id   AF-A0A662S3C1-F1
#
_cell.length_a   1.000
_cell.length_b   1.000
_cell.length_c   1.000
_cell.angle_alpha   90.00
_cell.angle_beta   90.00
_cell.angle_gamma   90.00
#
_symmetry.space_group_name_H-M   'P 1'
#
loop_
_entity.id
_entity.type
_entity.pdbx_description
1 polymer ?
#
loop_
_entity_poly.entity_id
_entity_poly.type
_entity_poly.pdbx_seq_one_letter_code
_entity_poly.pdbx_strand_id
1 'polypeptide(L)'
;MKVDTLTLKKAQDNVKSAITRVKFLPERSRIFMDGSNLLLIPATSVVNTINYIAETAGELAARQMSYKFGKVIRRETAKIFSRGTSSETR
;
A
#
# COMPACT_ATOMS: atom_id res chain seq x y z
N MET A 1 7.97 20.44 -14.64
CA MET A 1 6.91 19.68 -15.34
C MET A 1 5.55 20.23 -14.93
N LYS A 2 4.74 20.72 -15.89
CA LYS A 2 3.32 21.03 -15.62
C LYS A 2 2.54 19.72 -15.77
N VAL A 3 1.92 19.25 -14.69
CA VAL A 3 1.00 18.09 -14.75
C VAL A 3 -0.28 18.57 -15.42
N ASP A 4 -0.72 17.89 -16.48
CA ASP A 4 -1.95 18.26 -17.17
C ASP A 4 -3.18 17.93 -16.31
N THR A 5 -4.27 18.67 -16.54
CA THR A 5 -5.53 18.56 -15.77
C THR A 5 -6.21 17.20 -15.91
N LEU A 6 -6.00 16.49 -17.02
CA LEU A 6 -6.55 15.15 -17.24
C LEU A 6 -5.81 14.11 -16.36
N THR A 7 -4.50 14.22 -16.24
CA THR A 7 -3.67 13.38 -15.36
C THR A 7 -4.05 13.58 -13.89
N LEU A 8 -4.27 14.83 -13.46
CA LEU A 8 -4.73 15.13 -12.10
C LEU A 8 -6.11 14.54 -11.81
N LYS A 9 -7.05 14.66 -12.76
CA LYS A 9 -8.40 14.10 -12.62
C LYS A 9 -8.37 12.57 -12.48
N LYS A 10 -7.61 11.88 -13.36
CA LYS A 10 -7.41 10.42 -13.26
C LYS A 10 -6.81 9.99 -11.93
N ALA A 11 -5.83 10.73 -11.42
CA ALA A 11 -5.23 10.44 -10.11
C ALA A 11 -6.26 10.58 -8.98
N GLN A 12 -7.07 11.64 -8.99
CA GLN A 12 -8.15 11.82 -8.01
C GLN A 12 -9.19 10.70 -8.09
N ASP A 13 -9.63 10.32 -9.29
CA ASP A 13 -10.64 9.28 -9.48
C ASP A 13 -10.11 7.91 -8.99
N ASN A 14 -8.84 7.61 -9.23
CA ASN A 14 -8.19 6.41 -8.70
C ASN A 14 -8.12 6.41 -7.17
N VAL A 15 -7.78 7.54 -6.55
CA VAL A 15 -7.75 7.66 -5.07
C VAL A 15 -9.15 7.49 -4.49
N LYS A 16 -10.16 8.15 -5.07
CA LYS A 16 -11.56 7.99 -4.64
C LYS A 16 -12.01 6.53 -4.75
N SER A 17 -11.72 5.90 -5.88
CA SER A 17 -12.03 4.48 -6.11
C SER A 17 -11.32 3.55 -5.14
N ALA A 18 -10.11 3.88 -4.70
CA ALA A 18 -9.39 3.10 -3.69
C ALA A 18 -10.06 3.23 -2.31
N ILE A 19 -10.39 4.46 -1.90
CA ILE A 19 -10.99 4.75 -0.60
C ILE A 19 -12.33 4.04 -0.44
N THR A 20 -13.18 4.02 -1.48
CA THR A 20 -14.50 3.35 -1.41
C THR A 20 -14.41 1.84 -1.23
N ARG A 21 -13.26 1.24 -1.54
CA ARG A 21 -13.01 -0.21 -1.38
C ARG A 21 -12.47 -0.58 0.00
N VAL A 22 -12.01 0.40 0.78
CA VAL A 22 -11.53 0.17 2.14
C VAL A 22 -12.74 0.01 3.08
N LYS A 23 -12.77 -1.11 3.79
CA LYS A 23 -13.77 -1.41 4.82
C LYS A 23 -13.11 -1.54 6.17
N PHE A 24 -13.69 -0.90 7.17
CA PHE A 24 -13.28 -1.00 8.57
C PHE A 24 -14.39 -1.69 9.37
N LEU A 25 -14.03 -2.79 10.02
CA LEU A 25 -14.87 -3.58 10.92
C LEU A 25 -14.24 -3.52 12.32
N PRO A 26 -14.51 -2.44 13.09
CA PRO A 26 -13.90 -2.22 14.41
C PRO A 26 -14.20 -3.35 15.38
N GLU A 27 -15.41 -3.92 15.35
CA GLU A 27 -15.84 -5.04 16.18
C GLU A 27 -15.05 -6.33 15.94
N ARG A 28 -14.37 -6.42 14.79
CA ARG A 28 -13.43 -7.50 14.45
C ARG A 28 -11.98 -7.04 14.45
N SER A 29 -11.72 -5.77 14.75
CA SER A 29 -10.39 -5.13 14.62
C SER A 29 -9.76 -5.36 13.25
N ARG A 30 -10.55 -5.26 12.18
CA ARG A 30 -10.11 -5.54 10.81
C ARG A 30 -10.31 -4.35 9.89
N ILE A 31 -9.28 -4.07 9.10
CA ILE A 31 -9.36 -3.22 7.91
C ILE A 31 -9.07 -4.11 6.71
N PHE A 32 -9.81 -3.96 5.62
CA PHE A 32 -9.54 -4.71 4.39
C PHE A 32 -9.92 -3.92 3.14
N MET A 33 -9.32 -4.31 2.02
CA MET A 33 -9.56 -3.76 0.69
C MET A 33 -9.56 -4.90 -0.33
N ASP A 34 -10.64 -5.05 -1.10
CA ASP A 34 -10.88 -6.14 -2.08
C ASP A 34 -10.41 -7.52 -1.60
N GLY A 35 -10.84 -7.89 -0.39
CA GLY A 35 -10.54 -9.19 0.24
C GLY A 35 -9.16 -9.33 0.87
N SER A 36 -8.33 -8.28 0.87
CA SER A 36 -6.99 -8.27 1.47
C SER A 36 -7.01 -7.51 2.79
N ASN A 37 -6.45 -8.09 3.85
CA ASN A 37 -6.33 -7.41 5.15
C ASN A 37 -5.29 -6.29 5.07
N LEU A 38 -5.61 -5.16 5.68
CA LEU A 38 -4.73 -4.01 5.83
C LEU A 38 -4.40 -3.84 7.32
N LEU A 39 -3.17 -3.41 7.59
CA LEU A 39 -2.69 -3.05 8.93
C LEU A 39 -2.37 -1.56 8.94
N LEU A 40 -2.79 -0.87 10.00
CA LEU A 40 -2.29 0.46 10.32
C LEU A 40 -1.06 0.29 11.21
N ILE A 41 0.10 0.60 10.65
CA ILE A 41 1.37 0.51 11.36
C ILE A 41 1.90 1.93 11.54
N PRO A 42 2.28 2.34 12.76
CA PRO A 42 2.94 3.62 12.98
C PRO A 42 4.20 3.73 12.12
N ALA A 43 4.36 4.83 11.39
CA ALA A 43 5.53 5.03 10.53
C ALA A 43 6.84 4.94 11.33
N THR A 44 6.83 5.38 12.59
CA THR A 44 7.97 5.29 13.52
C THR A 44 8.42 3.85 13.76
N SER A 45 7.50 2.89 13.84
CA SER A 45 7.85 1.47 13.99
C SER A 45 8.62 0.93 12.79
N VAL A 46 8.24 1.36 11.58
CA VAL A 46 8.93 0.97 10.34
C VAL A 46 10.33 1.60 10.30
N VAL A 47 10.45 2.89 10.62
CA VAL A 47 11.75 3.59 10.67
C VAL A 47 12.69 2.93 11.70
N ASN A 48 12.20 2.64 12.90
CA ASN A 48 12.99 1.97 13.93
C ASN A 48 13.48 0.59 13.46
N THR A 49 12.65 -0.16 12.73
CA THR A 49 13.04 -1.46 12.16
C THR A 49 14.15 -1.30 11.12
N ILE A 50 14.06 -0.29 10.25
CA ILE A 50 15.09 -0.01 9.24
C ILE A 50 16.41 0.39 9.94
N ASN A 51 16.35 1.26 10.93
CA ASN A 51 17.53 1.69 11.70
C ASN A 51 18.17 0.51 12.44
N TYR A 52 17.37 -0.33 13.10
CA TYR A 52 17.86 -1.54 13.77
C TYR A 52 18.61 -2.47 12.79
N ILE A 53 18.09 -2.65 11.57
CA ILE A 53 18.77 -3.46 10.55
C ILE A 53 20.05 -2.78 10.07
N ALA A 54 20.05 -1.45 9.93
CA ALA A 54 21.24 -0.71 9.56
C ALA A 54 22.34 -0.86 10.62
N GLU A 55 21.98 -0.80 11.90
CA GLU A 55 22.89 -0.97 13.03
C GLU A 55 23.42 -2.41 13.17
N THR A 56 22.57 -3.42 12.93
CA THR A 56 22.92 -4.83 13.16
C THR A 56 23.53 -5.54 11.95
N ALA A 57 23.07 -5.21 10.74
CA ALA A 57 23.43 -5.89 9.49
C ALA A 57 24.03 -4.94 8.44
N GLY A 58 24.14 -3.64 8.76
CA GLY A 58 24.73 -2.62 7.90
C GLY A 58 23.73 -1.92 6.99
N GLU A 59 24.11 -0.71 6.59
CA GLU A 59 23.34 0.20 5.73
C GLU A 59 22.89 -0.45 4.41
N LEU A 60 23.75 -1.28 3.81
CA LEU A 60 23.43 -1.98 2.56
C LEU A 60 22.27 -2.97 2.74
N ALA A 61 22.24 -3.71 3.86
CA ALA A 61 21.19 -4.66 4.16
C ALA A 61 19.84 -3.93 4.39
N ALA A 62 19.85 -2.82 5.13
CA ALA A 62 18.67 -1.98 5.35
C ALA A 62 18.08 -1.43 4.02
N ARG A 63 18.94 -0.99 3.09
CA ARG A 63 18.53 -0.53 1.76
C ARG A 63 17.93 -1.66 0.92
N GLN A 64 18.56 -2.83 0.92
CA GLN A 64 18.05 -4.00 0.19
C GLN A 64 16.70 -4.47 0.73
N MET A 65 16.54 -4.49 2.05
CA MET A 65 15.28 -4.81 2.73
C MET A 65 14.18 -3.82 2.34
N SER A 66 14.45 -2.52 2.42
CA SER A 66 13.50 -1.47 2.03
C SER A 66 13.07 -1.60 0.56
N TYR A 67 14.01 -1.87 -0.34
CA TYR A 67 13.72 -2.10 -1.76
C TYR A 67 12.84 -3.33 -1.98
N LYS A 68 13.14 -4.46 -1.31
CA LYS A 68 12.34 -5.69 -1.39
C LYS A 68 10.92 -5.45 -0.89
N PHE A 69 10.74 -4.74 0.23
CA PHE A 69 9.42 -4.37 0.73
C PHE A 69 8.65 -3.53 -0.28
N GLY A 70 9.25 -2.49 -0.85
CA GLY A 70 8.60 -1.66 -1.88
C GLY A 70 8.14 -2.49 -3.10
N LYS A 71 8.96 -3.46 -3.54
CA LYS A 71 8.61 -4.37 -4.64
C LYS A 71 7.43 -5.28 -4.31
N VAL A 72 7.37 -5.81 -3.09
CA VAL A 72 6.25 -6.66 -2.62
C VAL A 72 4.98 -5.82 -2.51
N ILE A 73 5.04 -4.66 -1.87
CA ILE A 73 3.90 -3.74 -1.72
C ILE A 73 3.34 -3.37 -3.09
N ARG A 74 4.19 -2.98 -4.05
CA ARG A 74 3.74 -2.67 -5.41
C ARG A 74 2.95 -3.83 -6.05
N ARG A 75 3.43 -5.06 -5.90
CA ARG A 75 2.77 -6.26 -6.46
C ARG A 75 1.43 -6.55 -5.77
N GLU A 76 1.38 -6.50 -4.45
CA GLU A 76 0.14 -6.73 -3.70
C GLU A 76 -0.89 -5.62 -3.96
N THR A 77 -0.47 -4.36 -4.01
CA THR A 77 -1.32 -3.24 -4.41
C THR A 77 -1.90 -3.48 -5.81
N ALA A 78 -1.08 -3.86 -6.80
CA ALA A 78 -1.58 -4.17 -8.14
C ALA A 78 -2.63 -5.30 -8.15
N LYS A 79 -2.42 -6.36 -7.36
CA LYS A 79 -3.39 -7.46 -7.21
C LYS A 79 -4.72 -7.00 -6.60
N ILE A 80 -4.66 -6.12 -5.59
CA ILE A 80 -5.86 -5.56 -4.97
C ILE A 80 -6.67 -4.80 -6.01
N PHE A 81 -6.03 -3.90 -6.76
CA PHE A 81 -6.71 -3.11 -7.78
C PHE A 81 -7.21 -3.94 -8.97
N SER A 82 -6.57 -5.05 -9.32
CA SER A 82 -7.03 -5.95 -10.40
C SER A 82 -8.23 -6.83 -9.99
N ARG A 83 -8.48 -7.05 -8.69
CA ARG A 83 -9.65 -7.80 -8.22
C ARG A 83 -10.93 -6.97 -8.26
N GLY A 84 -10.83 -5.66 -8.03
CA GLY A 84 -11.97 -4.75 -8.12
C GLY A 84 -12.50 -4.53 -9.55
N THR A 85 -11.81 -4.99 -10.59
CA THR A 85 -12.29 -4.94 -11.99
C THR A 85 -13.02 -6.21 -12.44
N SER A 86 -13.03 -7.28 -11.63
CA SER A 86 -13.66 -8.56 -12.00
C SER A 86 -15.11 -8.72 -11.52
N SER A 87 -15.69 -7.72 -10.84
CA SER A 87 -17.07 -7.79 -10.34
C SER A 87 -18.12 -7.21 -11.30
N GLU A 88 -17.75 -6.80 -12.52
CA GLU A 88 -18.71 -6.33 -13.54
C GLU A 88 -19.17 -7.44 -14.51
N THR A 89 -18.87 -8.72 -14.24
CA THR A 89 -19.26 -9.86 -15.11
C THR A 89 -19.81 -11.08 -14.38
N ARG A 90 -20.53 -10.90 -13.27
CA ARG A 90 -21.34 -11.98 -12.66
C ARG A 90 -22.70 -11.49 -12.20
#